data_AF-A0A8S2R903-F1
#
_entry.id   AF-A0A8S2R903-F1
#
_cell.length_a   1.000
_cell.length_b   1.000
_cell.length_c   1.000
_cell.angle_alpha   90.00
_cell.angle_beta   90.00
_cell.angle_gamma   90.00
#
_symmetry.space_group_name_H-M   'P 1'
#
loop_
_entity.id
_entity.type
_entity.pdbx_description
1 polymer ?
#
loop_
_entity_poly.entity_id
_entity_poly.type
_entity_poly.pdbx_seq_one_letter_code
_entity_poly.pdbx_strand_id
1 'polypeptide(L)'
;MIRHVPAQWARTTCFILVAVMNLSAWIDVQGLIVEIPLIVTQAPEGWALPSATSICLSVANIAPIIIVLLHWPQGNRFSEIPYIYLIIVVDLLLCCVLAFTWQRTIFLFGRERSVWFFGSFITLAMLDCSSSLVFFDYMKRFRDHYLTAVFLGEALTGIIPMFLLLAQGVGGEATCVLTINGTSLEPIYSEPRFSVKIYILLLGCIMVVSLISFILLRWTNIVALADAVQPVIHQTEELATDTDPNENRLMVFVIEPPESKSRPQMTRRVFIFLLLINTINSTILFGGLPSLSTYALLPYGQKAFYYSSLLTPAAYSVALLINLRWETIAIRATVIGSVIGLMLSIFIVIIATQSPCPWWSDTTHGAIIIVISWFLVTLIIAFSANHYWSSN
;
A
#
# COMPACT_ATOMS: atom_id res chain seq x y z
N MET A 1 3.24 -35.08 33.73
CA MET A 1 3.65 -35.25 32.32
C MET A 1 3.35 -33.94 31.60
N ILE A 2 4.25 -32.96 31.73
CA ILE A 2 4.08 -31.58 31.25
C ILE A 2 4.41 -31.60 29.75
N ARG A 3 3.42 -31.30 28.92
CA ARG A 3 3.55 -31.30 27.45
C ARG A 3 4.55 -30.21 27.04
N HIS A 4 5.76 -30.62 26.67
CA HIS A 4 6.63 -29.83 25.81
C HIS A 4 5.90 -29.55 24.49
N VAL A 5 5.61 -28.29 24.20
CA VAL A 5 5.51 -27.85 22.80
C VAL A 5 6.14 -26.46 22.71
N PRO A 6 7.37 -26.31 22.19
CA PRO A 6 7.77 -25.07 21.56
C PRO A 6 7.01 -24.98 20.24
N ALA A 7 5.80 -24.41 20.25
CA ALA A 7 5.01 -24.26 19.03
C ALA A 7 5.53 -23.06 18.23
N GLN A 8 6.79 -23.11 17.79
CA GLN A 8 7.38 -22.11 16.90
C GLN A 8 6.55 -21.95 15.62
N TRP A 9 5.92 -23.05 15.17
CA TRP A 9 4.94 -23.05 14.08
C TRP A 9 3.77 -22.10 14.36
N ALA A 10 3.25 -22.02 15.59
CA ALA A 10 2.11 -21.16 15.92
C ALA A 10 2.47 -19.68 15.81
N ARG A 11 3.70 -19.30 16.21
CA ARG A 11 4.23 -17.94 16.01
C ARG A 11 4.36 -17.60 14.53
N THR A 12 4.95 -18.48 13.73
CA THR A 12 5.09 -18.29 12.29
C THR A 12 3.72 -18.22 11.59
N THR A 13 2.78 -19.10 11.96
CA THR A 13 1.42 -19.06 11.41
C THR A 13 0.69 -17.78 11.80
N CYS A 14 0.78 -17.33 13.06
CA CYS A 14 0.19 -16.06 13.48
C CYS A 14 0.77 -14.89 12.67
N PHE A 15 2.09 -14.86 12.49
CA PHE A 15 2.78 -13.83 11.72
C PHE A 15 2.28 -13.79 10.26
N ILE A 16 2.21 -14.96 9.61
CA ILE A 16 1.72 -15.07 8.22
C ILE A 16 0.25 -14.64 8.13
N LEU A 17 -0.60 -15.09 9.05
CA LEU A 17 -2.02 -14.73 9.03
C LEU A 17 -2.22 -13.23 9.23
N VAL A 18 -1.46 -12.58 10.12
CA VAL A 18 -1.49 -11.13 10.29
C VAL A 18 -1.04 -10.42 9.01
N ALA A 19 0.04 -10.87 8.37
CA ALA A 19 0.50 -10.27 7.11
C ALA A 19 -0.54 -10.43 5.98
N VAL A 20 -1.14 -11.62 5.84
CA VAL A 20 -2.15 -11.91 4.81
C VAL A 20 -3.46 -11.16 5.06
N MET A 21 -3.87 -11.00 6.32
CA MET A 21 -5.00 -10.14 6.68
C MET A 21 -4.77 -8.70 6.21
N ASN A 22 -3.57 -8.16 6.42
CA ASN A 22 -3.24 -6.78 6.06
C ASN A 22 -3.10 -6.54 4.54
N LEU A 23 -3.17 -7.58 3.70
CA LEU A 23 -3.30 -7.38 2.25
C LEU A 23 -4.58 -6.61 1.92
N SER A 24 -5.67 -6.82 2.65
CA SER A 24 -6.93 -6.13 2.41
C SER A 24 -6.94 -4.66 2.81
N ALA A 25 -5.81 -4.10 3.26
CA ALA A 25 -5.79 -2.72 3.72
C ALA A 25 -5.82 -1.71 2.56
N TRP A 26 -5.17 -2.03 1.44
CA TRP A 26 -4.93 -1.12 0.31
C TRP A 26 -4.86 -1.82 -1.06
N ILE A 27 -4.96 -3.16 -1.13
CA ILE A 27 -4.63 -3.91 -2.36
C ILE A 27 -5.59 -3.64 -3.52
N ASP A 28 -6.84 -3.34 -3.23
CA ASP A 28 -7.88 -2.99 -4.19
C ASP A 28 -7.67 -1.61 -4.79
N VAL A 29 -7.53 -0.55 -3.99
CA VAL A 29 -7.25 0.80 -4.52
C VAL A 29 -5.90 0.85 -5.22
N GLN A 30 -4.85 0.26 -4.65
CA GLN A 30 -3.54 0.18 -5.31
C GLN A 30 -3.63 -0.64 -6.60
N GLY A 31 -4.36 -1.75 -6.58
CA GLY A 31 -4.65 -2.56 -7.76
C GLY A 31 -5.35 -1.77 -8.88
N LEU A 32 -6.35 -0.97 -8.52
CA LEU A 32 -7.05 -0.13 -9.49
C LEU A 32 -6.16 0.99 -10.03
N ILE A 33 -5.31 1.59 -9.20
CA ILE A 33 -4.37 2.64 -9.61
C ILE A 33 -3.33 2.10 -10.60
N VAL A 34 -2.81 0.88 -10.41
CA VAL A 34 -1.86 0.30 -11.37
C VAL A 34 -2.51 -0.03 -12.72
N GLU A 35 -3.81 -0.29 -12.73
CA GLU A 35 -4.60 -0.63 -13.92
C GLU A 35 -5.05 0.60 -14.72
N ILE A 36 -4.90 1.82 -14.16
CA ILE A 36 -5.24 3.09 -14.81
C ILE A 36 -4.74 3.20 -16.26
N PRO A 37 -3.50 2.83 -16.64
CA PRO A 37 -3.04 2.94 -18.02
C PRO A 37 -3.94 2.22 -19.02
N LEU A 38 -4.52 1.07 -18.65
CA LEU A 38 -5.48 0.34 -19.48
C LEU A 38 -6.85 1.01 -19.45
N ILE A 39 -7.34 1.42 -18.27
CA ILE A 39 -8.66 2.02 -18.11
C ILE A 39 -8.76 3.39 -18.81
N VAL A 40 -7.71 4.21 -18.79
CA VAL A 40 -7.64 5.53 -19.45
C VAL A 40 -7.97 5.47 -20.94
N THR A 41 -7.63 4.36 -21.61
CA THR A 41 -7.87 4.20 -23.05
C THR A 41 -9.34 3.97 -23.40
N GLN A 42 -10.15 3.51 -22.45
CA GLN A 42 -11.55 3.15 -22.64
C GLN A 42 -12.52 4.08 -21.88
N ALA A 43 -12.06 4.72 -20.80
CA ALA A 43 -12.90 5.57 -19.97
C ALA A 43 -13.21 6.91 -20.66
N PRO A 44 -14.44 7.42 -20.57
CA PRO A 44 -14.84 8.71 -21.14
C PRO A 44 -14.08 9.90 -20.53
N GLU A 45 -13.48 9.75 -19.35
CA GLU A 45 -12.65 10.78 -18.71
C GLU A 45 -11.27 10.96 -19.37
N GLY A 46 -10.78 9.95 -20.10
CA GLY A 46 -9.48 9.97 -20.76
C GLY A 46 -8.34 10.38 -19.81
N TRP A 47 -7.57 11.40 -20.20
CA TRP A 47 -6.37 11.82 -19.47
C TRP A 47 -6.66 12.45 -18.09
N ALA A 48 -7.92 12.79 -17.82
CA ALA A 48 -8.34 13.30 -16.52
C ALA A 48 -8.71 12.17 -15.53
N LEU A 49 -8.64 10.89 -15.94
CA LEU A 49 -8.99 9.78 -15.06
C LEU A 49 -8.11 9.72 -13.79
N PRO A 50 -6.76 9.80 -13.86
CA PRO A 50 -5.95 9.73 -12.65
C PRO A 50 -6.16 10.92 -11.70
N SER A 51 -6.37 12.12 -12.25
CA SER A 51 -6.66 13.30 -11.43
C SER A 51 -8.00 13.17 -10.72
N ALA A 52 -9.03 12.64 -11.39
CA ALA A 52 -10.30 12.35 -10.76
C ALA A 52 -10.19 11.28 -9.66
N THR A 53 -9.45 10.20 -9.88
CA THR A 53 -9.22 9.18 -8.83
C THR A 53 -8.41 9.72 -7.64
N SER A 54 -7.42 10.59 -7.87
CA SER A 54 -6.67 11.25 -6.79
C SER A 54 -7.55 12.18 -5.96
N ILE A 55 -8.51 12.88 -6.59
CA ILE A 55 -9.51 13.67 -5.86
C ILE A 55 -10.40 12.74 -5.02
N CYS A 56 -10.87 11.62 -5.58
CA CYS A 56 -11.64 10.63 -4.82
C CYS A 56 -10.88 10.12 -3.59
N LEU A 57 -9.60 9.75 -3.74
CA LEU A 57 -8.74 9.31 -2.64
C LEU A 57 -8.53 10.43 -1.60
N SER A 58 -8.39 11.68 -2.05
CA SER A 58 -8.26 12.82 -1.15
C SER A 58 -9.53 13.06 -0.31
N VAL A 59 -10.71 12.95 -0.94
CA VAL A 59 -12.01 13.06 -0.25
C VAL A 59 -12.23 11.88 0.70
N ALA A 60 -11.76 10.69 0.34
CA ALA A 60 -11.89 9.50 1.17
C ALA A 60 -11.20 9.61 2.53
N ASN A 61 -10.16 10.46 2.68
CA ASN A 61 -9.52 10.76 3.97
C ASN A 61 -10.45 11.41 5.01
N ILE A 62 -11.67 11.83 4.62
CA ILE A 62 -12.71 12.24 5.57
C ILE A 62 -13.16 11.05 6.44
N ALA A 63 -13.13 9.82 5.92
CA ALA A 63 -13.56 8.62 6.63
C ALA A 63 -12.79 8.36 7.96
N PRO A 64 -11.44 8.32 7.99
CA PRO A 64 -10.72 8.15 9.26
C PRO A 64 -10.98 9.30 10.24
N ILE A 65 -11.21 10.54 9.77
CA ILE A 65 -11.57 11.67 10.64
C ILE A 65 -12.91 11.40 11.33
N ILE A 66 -13.92 10.94 10.57
CA ILE A 66 -15.23 10.57 11.12
C ILE A 66 -15.08 9.47 12.16
N ILE A 67 -14.31 8.42 11.86
CA ILE A 67 -14.06 7.30 12.77
C ILE A 67 -13.44 7.80 14.09
N VAL A 68 -12.38 8.61 14.03
CA VAL A 68 -11.74 9.18 15.23
C VAL A 68 -12.72 10.02 16.05
N LEU A 69 -13.53 10.86 15.40
CA LEU A 69 -14.54 11.69 16.08
C LEU A 69 -15.64 10.84 16.76
N LEU A 70 -16.05 9.74 16.13
CA LEU A 70 -17.02 8.80 16.69
C LEU A 70 -16.42 7.98 17.86
N HIS A 71 -15.12 7.68 17.81
CA HIS A 71 -14.42 6.92 18.86
C HIS A 71 -14.14 7.77 20.10
N TRP A 72 -13.86 9.06 19.91
CA TRP A 72 -13.53 9.99 20.99
C TRP A 72 -14.49 9.91 22.19
N PRO A 73 -15.83 9.93 22.02
CA PRO A 73 -16.76 9.79 23.15
C PRO A 73 -16.94 8.36 23.67
N GLN A 74 -16.61 7.33 22.88
CA GLN A 74 -16.87 5.92 23.22
C GLN A 74 -15.74 5.26 24.03
N GLY A 75 -14.52 5.81 23.97
CA GLY A 75 -13.35 5.31 24.71
C GLY A 75 -13.16 3.79 24.50
N ASN A 76 -13.01 3.05 25.60
CA ASN A 76 -12.76 1.59 25.59
C ASN A 76 -13.98 0.72 25.23
N ARG A 77 -15.15 1.30 24.90
CA ARG A 77 -16.31 0.51 24.44
C ARG A 77 -16.24 0.17 22.95
N PHE A 78 -15.31 0.78 22.24
CA PHE A 78 -15.09 0.50 20.84
C PHE A 78 -14.54 -0.92 20.66
N SER A 79 -15.15 -1.69 19.75
CA SER A 79 -14.64 -3.00 19.35
C SER A 79 -14.26 -2.90 17.89
N GLU A 80 -12.99 -3.14 17.57
CA GLU A 80 -12.44 -3.00 16.23
C GLU A 80 -12.90 -4.15 15.31
N ILE A 81 -13.22 -5.31 15.91
CA ILE A 81 -13.48 -6.56 15.19
C ILE A 81 -14.66 -6.48 14.20
N PRO A 82 -15.84 -5.94 14.56
CA PRO A 82 -16.94 -5.78 13.60
C PRO A 82 -16.58 -4.86 12.44
N TYR A 83 -15.76 -3.84 12.67
CA TYR A 83 -15.33 -2.91 11.63
C TYR A 83 -14.36 -3.57 10.65
N ILE A 84 -13.45 -4.42 11.12
CA ILE A 84 -12.56 -5.20 10.24
C ILE A 84 -13.39 -6.12 9.33
N TYR A 85 -14.39 -6.82 9.88
CA TYR A 85 -15.30 -7.62 9.05
C TYR A 85 -16.05 -6.77 8.04
N LEU A 86 -16.56 -5.61 8.46
CA LEU A 86 -17.29 -4.70 7.59
C LEU A 86 -16.43 -4.20 6.44
N ILE A 87 -15.20 -3.76 6.71
CA ILE A 87 -14.23 -3.30 5.71
C ILE A 87 -14.02 -4.42 4.67
N ILE A 88 -13.47 -5.56 5.11
CA ILE A 88 -13.08 -6.65 4.19
C ILE A 88 -14.26 -7.18 3.36
N VAL A 89 -15.45 -7.34 3.98
CA VAL A 89 -16.64 -7.85 3.27
C VAL A 89 -17.17 -6.82 2.28
N VAL A 90 -17.25 -5.55 2.66
CA VAL A 90 -17.74 -4.50 1.75
C VAL A 90 -16.76 -4.30 0.59
N ASP A 91 -15.45 -4.31 0.84
CA ASP A 91 -14.43 -4.21 -0.20
C ASP A 91 -14.49 -5.38 -1.19
N LEU A 92 -14.66 -6.61 -0.68
CA LEU A 92 -14.88 -7.78 -1.52
C LEU A 92 -16.11 -7.61 -2.43
N LEU A 93 -17.24 -7.18 -1.86
CA LEU A 93 -18.47 -6.96 -2.63
C LEU A 93 -18.30 -5.86 -3.66
N LEU A 94 -17.63 -4.77 -3.31
CA LEU A 94 -17.34 -3.66 -4.22
C LEU A 94 -16.39 -4.07 -5.34
N CYS A 95 -15.35 -4.85 -5.06
CA CYS A 95 -14.48 -5.42 -6.10
C CYS A 95 -15.29 -6.28 -7.08
N CYS A 96 -16.18 -7.15 -6.56
CA CYS A 96 -17.05 -7.94 -7.42
C CYS A 96 -17.97 -7.07 -8.28
N VAL A 97 -18.66 -6.08 -7.68
CA VAL A 97 -19.54 -5.16 -8.41
C VAL A 97 -18.75 -4.41 -9.48
N LEU A 98 -17.62 -3.81 -9.12
CA LEU A 98 -16.76 -3.02 -9.99
C LEU A 98 -16.27 -3.85 -11.18
N ALA A 99 -15.90 -5.11 -10.99
CA ALA A 99 -15.48 -5.99 -12.08
C ALA A 99 -16.54 -6.12 -13.21
N PHE A 100 -17.84 -6.02 -12.89
CA PHE A 100 -18.91 -6.07 -13.89
C PHE A 100 -19.42 -4.69 -14.33
N THR A 101 -19.20 -3.65 -13.53
CA THR A 101 -19.78 -2.31 -13.77
C THR A 101 -18.77 -1.26 -14.22
N TRP A 102 -17.45 -1.53 -14.20
CA TRP A 102 -16.44 -0.51 -14.50
C TRP A 102 -16.55 0.13 -15.90
N GLN A 103 -17.01 -0.62 -16.91
CA GLN A 103 -17.26 -0.09 -18.27
C GLN A 103 -18.62 0.61 -18.42
N ARG A 104 -19.51 0.54 -17.43
CA ARG A 104 -20.85 1.12 -17.54
C ARG A 104 -20.78 2.63 -17.31
N THR A 105 -21.15 3.39 -18.34
CA THR A 105 -21.22 4.85 -18.28
C THR A 105 -22.65 5.33 -18.10
N ILE A 106 -22.81 6.53 -17.52
CA ILE A 106 -24.09 7.24 -17.42
C ILE A 106 -23.90 8.62 -18.06
N PHE A 107 -24.89 9.09 -18.81
CA PHE A 107 -24.88 10.43 -19.40
C PHE A 107 -25.26 11.47 -18.34
N LEU A 108 -24.32 12.31 -17.94
CA LEU A 108 -24.49 13.37 -16.94
C LEU A 108 -23.83 14.67 -17.41
N PHE A 109 -24.50 15.82 -17.19
CA PHE A 109 -23.98 17.14 -17.56
C PHE A 109 -23.49 17.24 -19.02
N GLY A 110 -24.21 16.58 -19.95
CA GLY A 110 -23.90 16.63 -21.38
C GLY A 110 -22.72 15.77 -21.82
N ARG A 111 -22.17 14.90 -20.96
CA ARG A 111 -21.08 13.97 -21.29
C ARG A 111 -21.32 12.60 -20.65
N GLU A 112 -20.76 11.55 -21.23
CA GLU A 112 -20.70 10.25 -20.56
C GLU A 112 -19.71 10.28 -19.39
N ARG A 113 -20.08 9.64 -18.28
CA ARG A 113 -19.28 9.59 -17.05
C ARG A 113 -19.28 8.19 -16.46
N SER A 114 -18.14 7.77 -15.95
CA SER A 114 -17.92 6.47 -15.29
C SER A 114 -18.39 6.47 -13.84
N VAL A 115 -19.68 6.76 -13.62
CA VAL A 115 -20.25 6.97 -12.27
C VAL A 115 -20.09 5.73 -11.39
N TRP A 116 -20.29 4.54 -11.94
CA TRP A 116 -20.14 3.28 -11.20
C TRP A 116 -18.69 3.04 -10.77
N PHE A 117 -17.73 3.36 -11.64
CA PHE A 117 -16.31 3.26 -11.34
C PHE A 117 -15.93 4.20 -10.19
N PHE A 118 -16.23 5.50 -10.30
CA PHE A 118 -15.89 6.47 -9.25
C PHE A 118 -16.64 6.25 -7.95
N GLY A 119 -17.92 5.86 -8.00
CA GLY A 119 -18.71 5.56 -6.80
C GLY A 119 -18.17 4.36 -6.03
N SER A 120 -17.72 3.32 -6.74
CA SER A 120 -17.06 2.18 -6.11
C SER A 120 -15.67 2.56 -5.61
N PHE A 121 -14.86 3.23 -6.44
CA PHE A 121 -13.50 3.66 -6.10
C PHE A 121 -13.45 4.54 -4.85
N ILE A 122 -14.34 5.54 -4.71
CA ILE A 122 -14.36 6.40 -3.53
C ILE A 122 -14.76 5.62 -2.27
N THR A 123 -15.64 4.63 -2.40
CA THR A 123 -16.07 3.81 -1.27
C THR A 123 -14.96 2.87 -0.83
N LEU A 124 -14.27 2.21 -1.77
CA LEU A 124 -13.06 1.43 -1.52
C LEU A 124 -12.00 2.29 -0.84
N ALA A 125 -11.69 3.47 -1.39
CA ALA A 125 -10.73 4.40 -0.80
C ALA A 125 -11.11 4.84 0.63
N MET A 126 -12.40 5.02 0.93
CA MET A 126 -12.84 5.36 2.29
C MET A 126 -12.59 4.21 3.27
N LEU A 127 -12.82 2.97 2.84
CA LEU A 127 -12.59 1.77 3.64
C LEU A 127 -11.10 1.51 3.83
N ASP A 128 -10.28 1.72 2.80
CA ASP A 128 -8.81 1.61 2.85
C ASP A 128 -8.18 2.65 3.78
N CYS A 129 -8.54 3.93 3.64
CA CYS A 129 -8.03 4.97 4.55
C CYS A 129 -8.45 4.72 6.01
N SER A 130 -9.58 4.03 6.22
CA SER A 130 -10.05 3.63 7.54
C SER A 130 -9.36 2.37 8.07
N SER A 131 -8.99 1.45 7.17
CA SER A 131 -8.37 0.16 7.51
C SER A 131 -7.03 0.37 8.21
N SER A 132 -6.22 1.34 7.74
CA SER A 132 -4.96 1.71 8.39
C SER A 132 -5.17 2.03 9.87
N LEU A 133 -6.20 2.81 10.24
CA LEU A 133 -6.47 3.11 11.66
C LEU A 133 -6.96 1.88 12.43
N VAL A 134 -7.98 1.19 11.91
CA VAL A 134 -8.67 0.09 12.62
C VAL A 134 -7.75 -1.13 12.78
N PHE A 135 -6.92 -1.44 11.78
CA PHE A 135 -6.03 -2.59 11.79
C PHE A 135 -4.88 -2.35 12.79
N PHE A 136 -4.29 -1.16 12.83
CA PHE A 136 -3.31 -0.80 13.87
C PHE A 136 -3.92 -0.80 15.27
N ASP A 137 -5.17 -0.35 15.45
CA ASP A 137 -5.85 -0.46 16.74
C ASP A 137 -6.07 -1.92 17.16
N TYR A 138 -6.44 -2.80 16.22
CA TYR A 138 -6.56 -4.23 16.48
C TYR A 138 -5.21 -4.88 16.86
N MET A 139 -4.10 -4.38 16.32
CA MET A 139 -2.77 -4.87 16.66
C MET A 139 -2.35 -4.61 18.11
N LYS A 140 -3.02 -3.69 18.83
CA LYS A 140 -2.80 -3.49 20.28
C LYS A 140 -3.09 -4.73 21.13
N ARG A 141 -3.82 -5.71 20.57
CA ARG A 141 -4.11 -7.00 21.21
C ARG A 141 -2.97 -8.03 21.07
N PHE A 142 -1.97 -7.74 20.25
CA PHE A 142 -0.84 -8.61 19.96
C PHE A 142 0.45 -8.01 20.52
N ARG A 143 1.51 -8.82 20.58
CA ARG A 143 2.86 -8.35 20.91
C ARG A 143 3.44 -7.49 19.79
N ASP A 144 4.28 -6.52 20.16
CA ASP A 144 4.89 -5.53 19.26
C ASP A 144 5.59 -6.14 18.04
N HIS A 145 6.17 -7.33 18.16
CA HIS A 145 6.83 -8.01 17.05
C HIS A 145 5.89 -8.28 15.86
N TYR A 146 4.58 -8.45 16.07
CA TYR A 146 3.61 -8.66 14.99
C TYR A 146 3.30 -7.39 14.18
N LEU A 147 3.70 -6.21 14.64
CA LEU A 147 3.62 -4.98 13.84
C LEU A 147 4.46 -5.09 12.57
N THR A 148 5.60 -5.79 12.63
CA THR A 148 6.41 -6.05 11.43
C THR A 148 5.68 -6.91 10.39
N ALA A 149 4.77 -7.79 10.83
CA ALA A 149 3.89 -8.56 9.93
C ALA A 149 2.83 -7.67 9.26
N VAL A 150 2.30 -6.67 9.97
CA VAL A 150 1.38 -5.67 9.38
C VAL A 150 2.06 -4.91 8.27
N PHE A 151 3.24 -4.34 8.53
CA PHE A 151 4.02 -3.62 7.51
C PHE A 151 4.44 -4.53 6.35
N LEU A 152 4.71 -5.82 6.60
CA LEU A 152 4.93 -6.78 5.51
C LEU A 152 3.68 -6.94 4.64
N GLY A 153 2.50 -7.07 5.25
CA GLY A 153 1.22 -7.12 4.55
C GLY A 153 0.99 -5.86 3.70
N GLU A 154 1.18 -4.67 4.29
CA GLU A 154 1.09 -3.40 3.57
C GLU A 154 2.08 -3.33 2.41
N ALA A 155 3.34 -3.77 2.59
CA ALA A 155 4.31 -3.82 1.50
C ALA A 155 3.84 -4.74 0.36
N LEU A 156 3.22 -5.88 0.68
CA LEU A 156 2.73 -6.82 -0.34
C LEU A 156 1.56 -6.26 -1.17
N THR A 157 0.82 -5.27 -0.67
CA THR A 157 -0.26 -4.60 -1.43
C THR A 157 0.23 -3.87 -2.69
N GLY A 158 1.49 -3.43 -2.73
CA GLY A 158 2.10 -2.86 -3.95
C GLY A 158 2.77 -3.90 -4.85
N ILE A 159 3.24 -5.02 -4.27
CA ILE A 159 4.00 -6.05 -5.00
C ILE A 159 3.07 -7.04 -5.71
N ILE A 160 1.98 -7.48 -5.08
CA ILE A 160 1.08 -8.47 -5.66
C ILE A 160 0.39 -7.92 -6.92
N PRO A 161 -0.25 -6.72 -6.89
CA PRO A 161 -0.78 -6.08 -8.10
C PRO A 161 0.25 -5.91 -9.22
N MET A 162 1.52 -5.66 -8.88
CA MET A 162 2.61 -5.57 -9.86
C MET A 162 2.82 -6.91 -10.59
N PHE A 163 2.89 -8.03 -9.88
CA PHE A 163 2.99 -9.34 -10.52
C PHE A 163 1.75 -9.71 -11.35
N LEU A 164 0.55 -9.35 -10.88
CA LEU A 164 -0.69 -9.55 -11.63
C LEU A 164 -0.69 -8.73 -12.93
N LEU A 165 -0.27 -7.46 -12.88
CA LEU A 165 -0.21 -6.59 -14.05
C LEU A 165 0.86 -7.09 -15.04
N LEU A 166 2.02 -7.55 -14.57
CA LEU A 166 3.02 -8.21 -15.42
C LEU A 166 2.48 -9.47 -16.10
N ALA A 167 1.68 -10.27 -15.38
CA ALA A 167 1.03 -11.45 -15.95
C ALA A 167 -0.01 -11.07 -17.02
N GLN A 168 -0.73 -9.96 -16.82
CA GLN A 168 -1.68 -9.38 -17.78
C GLN A 168 -0.98 -8.85 -19.03
N GLY A 169 0.18 -8.22 -18.86
CA GLY A 169 1.01 -7.67 -19.92
C GLY A 169 0.54 -6.29 -20.40
N VAL A 170 1.39 -5.68 -21.23
CA VAL A 170 1.14 -4.34 -21.79
C VAL A 170 -0.02 -4.40 -22.79
N GLY A 171 -1.03 -3.57 -22.58
CA GLY A 171 -2.11 -3.32 -23.55
C GLY A 171 -2.35 -1.83 -23.75
N GLY A 172 -3.12 -1.49 -24.78
CA GLY A 172 -3.50 -0.12 -25.11
C GLY A 172 -2.49 0.65 -25.96
N GLU A 173 -1.45 0.00 -26.50
CA GLU A 173 -0.54 0.64 -27.45
C GLU A 173 -1.25 0.77 -28.80
N ALA A 174 -1.35 1.98 -29.34
CA ALA A 174 -1.99 2.23 -30.63
C ALA A 174 -0.99 2.05 -31.78
N THR A 175 -1.23 1.08 -32.64
CA THR A 175 -0.55 0.97 -33.94
C THR A 175 -1.47 1.52 -35.02
N CYS A 176 -1.05 2.59 -35.69
CA CYS A 176 -1.79 3.15 -36.81
C CYS A 176 -1.57 2.29 -38.06
N VAL A 177 -2.62 1.64 -38.54
CA VAL A 177 -2.60 0.90 -39.80
C VAL A 177 -3.38 1.65 -40.86
N LEU A 178 -2.94 1.55 -42.12
CA LEU A 178 -3.69 2.08 -43.25
C LEU A 178 -4.96 1.26 -43.45
N THR A 179 -6.11 1.94 -43.57
CA THR A 179 -7.38 1.33 -43.97
C THR A 179 -7.20 0.63 -45.31
N ILE A 180 -8.02 -0.39 -45.61
CA ILE A 180 -7.99 -1.19 -46.85
C ILE A 180 -8.03 -0.31 -48.13
N ASN A 181 -8.64 0.87 -48.04
CA ASN A 181 -8.71 1.85 -49.14
C ASN A 181 -7.49 2.80 -49.24
N GLY A 182 -6.51 2.71 -48.33
CA GLY A 182 -5.27 3.49 -48.34
C GLY A 182 -5.40 4.99 -48.03
N THR A 183 -6.62 5.47 -47.76
CA THR A 183 -6.92 6.91 -47.61
C THR A 183 -6.93 7.41 -46.16
N SER A 184 -7.01 6.53 -45.17
CA SER A 184 -7.11 6.87 -43.74
C SER A 184 -6.23 5.96 -42.90
N LEU A 185 -5.70 6.51 -41.81
CA LEU A 185 -5.00 5.77 -40.76
C LEU A 185 -5.98 5.50 -39.62
N GLU A 186 -6.15 4.23 -39.26
CA GLU A 186 -6.97 3.82 -38.12
C GLU A 186 -6.05 3.27 -37.00
N PRO A 187 -6.23 3.72 -35.75
CA PRO A 187 -5.49 3.19 -34.62
C PRO A 187 -6.06 1.81 -34.21
N ILE A 188 -5.24 0.77 -34.27
CA ILE A 188 -5.53 -0.52 -33.65
C ILE A 188 -4.79 -0.60 -32.33
N TYR A 189 -5.52 -0.83 -31.24
CA TYR A 189 -4.95 -0.96 -29.89
C TYR A 189 -4.54 -2.40 -29.61
N SER A 190 -3.37 -2.59 -29.00
CA SER A 190 -2.96 -3.90 -28.52
C SER A 190 -3.82 -4.36 -27.34
N GLU A 191 -4.26 -5.61 -27.35
CA GLU A 191 -5.03 -6.18 -26.25
C GLU A 191 -4.11 -6.82 -25.19
N PRO A 192 -4.41 -6.68 -23.89
CA PRO A 192 -3.74 -7.41 -22.83
C PRO A 192 -4.10 -8.92 -22.87
N ARG A 193 -3.31 -9.76 -22.21
CA ARG A 193 -3.55 -11.22 -22.16
C ARG A 193 -4.86 -11.60 -21.49
N PHE A 194 -5.33 -10.77 -20.56
CA PHE A 194 -6.65 -10.88 -19.96
C PHE A 194 -7.22 -9.50 -19.63
N SER A 195 -8.55 -9.42 -19.55
CA SER A 195 -9.27 -8.15 -19.33
C SER A 195 -9.12 -7.59 -17.91
N VAL A 196 -9.29 -6.26 -17.78
CA VAL A 196 -9.42 -5.52 -16.51
C VAL A 196 -10.42 -6.18 -15.55
N LYS A 197 -11.53 -6.75 -16.08
CA LYS A 197 -12.51 -7.48 -15.26
C LYS A 197 -11.89 -8.67 -14.53
N ILE A 198 -11.06 -9.47 -15.22
CA ILE A 198 -10.41 -10.63 -14.61
C ILE A 198 -9.39 -10.15 -13.57
N TYR A 199 -8.66 -9.07 -13.87
CA TYR A 199 -7.74 -8.44 -12.93
C TYR A 199 -8.43 -8.06 -11.61
N ILE A 200 -9.55 -7.32 -11.67
CA ILE A 200 -10.31 -6.90 -10.48
C ILE A 200 -10.87 -8.11 -9.72
N LEU A 201 -11.31 -9.17 -10.41
CA LEU A 201 -11.75 -10.41 -9.75
C LEU A 201 -10.60 -11.13 -9.02
N LEU A 202 -9.38 -11.09 -9.55
CA LEU A 202 -8.20 -11.64 -8.87
C LEU A 202 -7.88 -10.86 -7.58
N LEU A 203 -8.04 -9.53 -7.58
CA LEU A 203 -7.96 -8.74 -6.35
C LEU A 203 -9.03 -9.18 -5.34
N GLY A 204 -10.28 -9.37 -5.80
CA GLY A 204 -11.36 -9.92 -4.97
C GLY A 204 -11.03 -11.29 -4.36
N CYS A 205 -10.38 -12.19 -5.11
CA CYS A 205 -9.90 -13.47 -4.56
C CYS A 205 -8.90 -13.27 -3.42
N ILE A 206 -8.00 -12.28 -3.51
CA ILE A 206 -7.05 -11.97 -2.43
C ILE A 206 -7.79 -11.45 -1.20
N MET A 207 -8.84 -10.64 -1.38
CA MET A 207 -9.71 -10.19 -0.28
C MET A 207 -10.38 -11.36 0.45
N VAL A 208 -10.82 -12.39 -0.28
CA VAL A 208 -11.35 -13.63 0.33
C VAL A 208 -10.28 -14.32 1.18
N VAL A 209 -9.04 -14.39 0.70
CA VAL A 209 -7.93 -14.97 1.47
C VAL A 209 -7.66 -14.17 2.73
N SER A 210 -7.65 -12.83 2.67
CA SER A 210 -7.52 -11.95 3.84
C SER A 210 -8.66 -12.13 4.84
N LEU A 211 -9.91 -12.29 4.37
CA LEU A 211 -11.07 -12.57 5.21
C LEU A 211 -10.92 -13.90 5.95
N ILE A 212 -10.51 -14.96 5.24
CA ILE A 212 -10.25 -16.27 5.84
C ILE A 212 -9.14 -16.15 6.90
N SER A 213 -8.06 -15.42 6.61
CA SER A 213 -6.98 -15.20 7.56
C SER A 213 -7.46 -14.48 8.83
N PHE A 214 -8.33 -13.48 8.71
CA PHE A 214 -8.92 -12.81 9.87
C PHE A 214 -9.83 -13.73 10.70
N ILE A 215 -10.68 -14.52 10.04
CA ILE A 215 -11.54 -15.50 10.72
C ILE A 215 -10.68 -16.52 11.49
N LEU A 216 -9.62 -17.02 10.87
CA LEU A 216 -8.69 -17.96 11.51
C LEU A 216 -8.00 -17.32 12.72
N LEU A 217 -7.48 -16.09 12.61
CA LEU A 217 -6.88 -15.37 13.74
C LEU A 217 -7.87 -15.21 14.91
N ARG A 218 -9.15 -15.01 14.59
CA ARG A 218 -10.18 -14.72 15.60
C ARG A 218 -10.73 -15.98 16.27
N TRP A 219 -10.94 -17.06 15.52
CA TRP A 219 -11.64 -18.25 16.01
C TRP A 219 -10.70 -19.37 16.47
N THR A 220 -9.41 -19.26 16.16
CA THR A 220 -8.42 -20.23 16.64
C THR A 220 -7.67 -19.72 17.87
N ASN A 221 -7.18 -20.63 18.70
CA ASN A 221 -6.32 -20.31 19.83
C ASN A 221 -4.85 -20.08 19.41
N ILE A 222 -4.58 -19.80 18.14
CA ILE A 222 -3.21 -19.64 17.60
C ILE A 222 -2.51 -18.47 18.30
N VAL A 223 -3.21 -17.37 18.56
CA VAL A 223 -2.64 -16.19 19.24
C VAL A 223 -2.22 -16.55 20.66
N ALA A 224 -3.11 -17.18 21.43
CA ALA A 224 -2.83 -17.63 22.79
C ALA A 224 -1.69 -18.67 22.84
N LEU A 225 -1.63 -19.56 21.84
CA LEU A 225 -0.56 -20.55 21.72
C LEU A 225 0.78 -19.89 21.36
N ALA A 226 0.78 -18.91 20.47
CA ALA A 226 1.98 -18.17 20.08
C ALA A 226 2.54 -17.35 21.25
N ASP A 227 1.69 -16.72 22.05
CA ASP A 227 2.09 -15.98 23.25
C ASP A 227 2.68 -16.89 24.34
N ALA A 228 2.19 -18.13 24.46
CA ALA A 228 2.69 -19.09 25.44
C ALA A 228 4.11 -19.62 25.13
N VAL A 229 4.56 -19.54 23.87
CA VAL A 229 5.87 -20.06 23.42
C VAL A 229 7.01 -19.08 23.71
N GLN A 230 6.74 -17.78 23.77
CA GLN A 230 7.76 -16.74 23.88
C GLN A 230 8.58 -16.74 25.20
N PRO A 231 8.00 -16.95 26.41
CA PRO A 231 8.81 -17.01 27.62
C PRO A 231 9.83 -18.18 27.60
N VAL A 232 9.53 -19.26 26.88
CA VAL A 232 10.42 -20.43 26.75
C VAL A 232 11.61 -20.15 25.84
N ILE A 233 11.43 -19.37 24.76
CA ILE A 233 12.51 -19.05 23.82
C ILE A 233 13.54 -18.10 24.46
N HIS A 234 13.09 -17.03 25.13
CA HIS A 234 14.01 -16.12 25.84
C HIS A 234 14.83 -16.86 26.90
N GLN A 235 14.22 -17.77 27.66
CA GLN A 235 14.93 -18.63 28.62
C GLN A 235 15.96 -19.55 27.96
N THR A 236 15.69 -20.04 26.75
CA THR A 236 16.60 -20.98 26.05
C THR A 236 17.75 -20.22 25.36
N GLU A 237 17.51 -19.02 24.83
CA GLU A 237 18.54 -18.17 24.24
C GLU A 237 19.51 -17.61 25.29
N GLU A 238 19.01 -17.14 26.45
CA GLU A 238 19.87 -16.67 27.55
C GLU A 238 20.70 -17.82 28.16
N LEU A 239 20.10 -19.01 28.32
CA LEU A 239 20.79 -20.20 28.83
C LEU A 239 21.85 -20.73 27.83
N ALA A 240 21.64 -20.55 26.53
CA ALA A 240 22.60 -20.93 25.49
C ALA A 240 23.78 -19.94 25.38
N THR A 241 23.61 -18.68 25.77
CA THR A 241 24.72 -17.72 25.84
C THR A 241 25.55 -17.81 27.12
N ASP A 242 25.07 -18.46 28.17
CA ASP A 242 25.72 -18.47 29.50
C ASP A 242 26.24 -19.86 29.96
N THR A 243 26.37 -20.83 29.04
CA THR A 243 26.91 -22.16 29.39
C THR A 243 28.44 -22.19 29.42
N ASP A 244 29.01 -21.97 30.61
CA ASP A 244 30.31 -22.52 31.03
C ASP A 244 30.08 -23.97 31.57
N PRO A 245 30.86 -25.01 31.20
CA PRO A 245 30.42 -26.41 31.34
C PRO A 245 30.34 -27.00 32.75
N ASN A 246 30.54 -26.23 33.83
CA ASN A 246 31.02 -26.81 35.09
C ASN A 246 30.40 -26.33 36.41
N GLU A 247 29.20 -25.73 36.45
CA GLU A 247 28.55 -25.46 37.75
C GLU A 247 27.11 -25.97 37.87
N ASN A 248 26.94 -26.97 38.74
CA ASN A 248 25.66 -27.29 39.37
C ASN A 248 25.35 -26.25 40.45
N ARG A 249 24.55 -25.23 40.13
CA ARG A 249 23.86 -24.42 41.15
C ARG A 249 22.40 -24.23 40.80
N LEU A 250 21.54 -24.71 41.70
CA LEU A 250 20.12 -24.37 41.73
C LEU A 250 19.99 -22.89 42.11
N MET A 251 20.02 -21.99 41.13
CA MET A 251 19.70 -20.57 41.36
C MET A 251 18.22 -20.33 41.11
N VAL A 252 17.49 -20.00 42.19
CA VAL A 252 16.22 -19.28 42.09
C VAL A 252 16.56 -17.84 41.71
N PHE A 253 16.58 -17.56 40.41
CA PHE A 253 16.68 -16.18 39.92
C PHE A 253 15.31 -15.52 40.05
N VAL A 254 15.23 -14.52 40.94
CA VAL A 254 14.17 -13.52 40.90
C VAL A 254 14.35 -12.76 39.59
N ILE A 255 13.43 -12.96 38.65
CA ILE A 255 13.39 -12.20 37.40
C ILE A 255 13.01 -10.76 37.77
N GLU A 256 14.01 -9.90 37.90
CA GLU A 256 13.76 -8.47 37.78
C GLU A 256 13.25 -8.20 36.36
N PRO A 257 12.15 -7.44 36.19
CA PRO A 257 11.67 -7.09 34.86
C PRO A 257 12.79 -6.36 34.12
N PRO A 258 13.03 -6.65 32.83
CA PRO A 258 14.10 -6.01 32.08
C PRO A 258 13.91 -4.50 32.15
N GLU A 259 14.95 -3.79 32.58
CA GLU A 259 15.01 -2.32 32.52
C GLU A 259 14.63 -1.90 31.09
N SER A 260 13.42 -1.33 30.96
CA SER A 260 13.00 -0.71 29.72
C SER A 260 13.98 0.42 29.46
N LYS A 261 14.93 0.24 28.51
CA LYS A 261 15.74 1.34 27.99
C LYS A 261 14.77 2.47 27.67
N SER A 262 14.82 3.54 28.47
CA SER A 262 13.94 4.69 28.32
C SER A 262 14.25 5.30 26.97
N ARG A 263 13.40 5.00 25.99
CA ARG A 263 13.51 5.56 24.64
C ARG A 263 13.53 7.09 24.79
N PRO A 264 14.50 7.80 24.20
CA PRO A 264 14.60 9.24 24.36
C PRO A 264 13.29 9.90 23.92
N GLN A 265 12.59 10.53 24.86
CA GLN A 265 11.32 11.17 24.57
C GLN A 265 11.55 12.35 23.62
N MET A 266 10.93 12.26 22.44
CA MET A 266 11.03 13.29 21.41
C MET A 266 10.37 14.61 21.88
N THR A 267 11.10 15.72 21.73
CA THR A 267 10.55 17.05 22.00
C THR A 267 9.36 17.35 21.09
N ARG A 268 8.29 17.95 21.63
CA ARG A 268 7.07 18.36 20.89
C ARG A 268 7.36 19.12 19.58
N ARG A 269 8.40 19.96 19.55
CA ARG A 269 8.81 20.71 18.34
C ARG A 269 9.31 19.79 17.23
N VAL A 270 10.10 18.78 17.56
CA VAL A 270 10.64 17.81 16.58
C VAL A 270 9.50 16.95 16.05
N PHE A 271 8.56 16.54 16.91
CA PHE A 271 7.38 15.79 16.50
C PHE A 271 6.54 16.56 15.48
N ILE A 272 6.19 17.82 15.79
CA ILE A 272 5.40 18.67 14.88
C ILE A 272 6.14 18.88 13.56
N PHE A 273 7.46 19.08 13.61
CA PHE A 273 8.29 19.24 12.41
C PHE A 273 8.28 18.00 11.52
N LEU A 274 8.43 16.80 12.11
CA LEU A 274 8.38 15.54 11.37
C LEU A 274 6.99 15.26 10.83
N LEU A 275 5.93 15.60 11.57
CA LEU A 275 4.56 15.48 11.11
C LEU A 275 4.30 16.36 9.88
N LEU A 276 4.85 17.59 9.87
CA LEU A 276 4.75 18.49 8.72
C LEU A 276 5.46 17.92 7.49
N ILE A 277 6.69 17.39 7.66
CA ILE A 277 7.43 16.72 6.57
C ILE A 277 6.62 15.54 6.04
N ASN A 278 6.11 14.68 6.93
CA ASN A 278 5.30 13.53 6.54
C ASN A 278 4.03 13.95 5.79
N THR A 279 3.39 15.04 6.21
CA THR A 279 2.20 15.60 5.54
C THR A 279 2.54 16.06 4.12
N ILE A 280 3.64 16.79 3.94
CA ILE A 280 4.09 17.24 2.61
C ILE A 280 4.40 16.03 1.72
N ASN A 281 5.18 15.08 2.22
CA ASN A 281 5.55 13.86 1.51
C ASN A 281 4.32 13.04 1.08
N SER A 282 3.38 12.83 1.99
CA SER A 282 2.15 12.07 1.72
C SER A 282 1.23 12.79 0.72
N THR A 283 1.14 14.12 0.82
CA THR A 283 0.37 14.95 -0.11
C THR A 283 0.90 14.83 -1.53
N ILE A 284 2.23 14.86 -1.68
CA ILE A 284 2.89 14.68 -2.98
C ILE A 284 2.66 13.27 -3.51
N LEU A 285 2.81 12.25 -2.66
CA LEU A 285 2.80 10.86 -3.08
C LEU A 285 1.42 10.32 -3.47
N PHE A 286 0.37 10.63 -2.71
CA PHE A 286 -0.97 10.08 -2.93
C PHE A 286 -1.91 11.03 -3.69
N GLY A 287 -1.67 12.34 -3.60
CA GLY A 287 -2.50 13.36 -4.27
C GLY A 287 -1.80 13.96 -5.48
N GLY A 288 -0.69 14.67 -5.24
CA GLY A 288 -0.03 15.52 -6.22
C GLY A 288 0.46 14.78 -7.45
N LEU A 289 1.42 13.86 -7.30
CA LEU A 289 2.02 13.15 -8.43
C LEU A 289 1.01 12.29 -9.17
N PRO A 290 0.23 11.39 -8.54
CA PRO A 290 -0.69 10.52 -9.27
C PRO A 290 -1.69 11.28 -10.14
N SER A 291 -2.14 12.47 -9.70
CA SER A 291 -3.04 13.33 -10.48
C SER A 291 -2.44 13.84 -11.80
N LEU A 292 -1.11 13.92 -11.88
CA LEU A 292 -0.35 14.37 -13.05
C LEU A 292 0.23 13.21 -13.88
N SER A 293 0.00 11.96 -13.46
CA SER A 293 0.62 10.78 -14.06
C SER A 293 0.38 10.67 -15.57
N THR A 294 -0.86 10.79 -16.04
CA THR A 294 -1.14 10.72 -17.49
C THR A 294 -0.47 11.85 -18.28
N TYR A 295 -0.46 13.08 -17.75
CA TYR A 295 0.17 14.22 -18.44
C TYR A 295 1.70 14.12 -18.50
N ALA A 296 2.32 13.53 -17.48
CA ALA A 296 3.77 13.34 -17.43
C ALA A 296 4.25 12.10 -18.19
N LEU A 297 3.46 11.03 -18.25
CA LEU A 297 3.93 9.72 -18.73
C LEU A 297 3.44 9.37 -20.14
N LEU A 298 2.18 9.70 -20.46
CA LEU A 298 1.58 9.30 -21.73
C LEU A 298 2.24 9.94 -22.96
N PRO A 299 2.79 11.18 -22.91
CA PRO A 299 3.60 11.71 -24.01
C PRO A 299 4.84 10.89 -24.37
N TYR A 300 5.34 10.04 -23.46
CA TYR A 300 6.46 9.12 -23.72
C TYR A 300 6.00 7.73 -24.18
N GLY A 301 4.71 7.55 -24.43
CA GLY A 301 4.09 6.32 -24.92
C GLY A 301 3.41 5.48 -23.84
N GLN A 302 2.53 4.58 -24.29
CA GLN A 302 1.72 3.72 -23.40
C GLN A 302 2.60 2.80 -22.56
N LYS A 303 3.71 2.29 -23.10
CA LYS A 303 4.70 1.50 -22.36
C LYS A 303 5.30 2.25 -21.18
N ALA A 304 5.65 3.53 -21.34
CA ALA A 304 6.22 4.32 -20.26
C ALA A 304 5.20 4.48 -19.12
N PHE A 305 3.94 4.75 -19.46
CA PHE A 305 2.86 4.82 -18.48
C PHE A 305 2.63 3.49 -17.76
N TYR A 306 2.56 2.39 -18.52
CA TYR A 306 2.44 1.03 -17.96
C TYR A 306 3.56 0.71 -16.97
N TYR A 307 4.83 0.89 -17.35
CA TYR A 307 5.96 0.54 -16.47
C TYR A 307 6.03 1.46 -15.25
N SER A 308 5.69 2.74 -15.38
CA SER A 308 5.63 3.64 -14.22
C SER A 308 4.54 3.22 -13.25
N SER A 309 3.32 2.93 -13.74
CA SER A 309 2.22 2.46 -12.89
C SER A 309 2.55 1.14 -12.20
N LEU A 310 3.33 0.27 -12.84
CA LEU A 310 3.83 -0.97 -12.25
C LEU A 310 4.85 -0.73 -11.13
N LEU A 311 5.83 0.14 -11.39
CA LEU A 311 7.01 0.32 -10.55
C LEU A 311 6.77 1.26 -9.37
N THR A 312 5.81 2.18 -9.46
CA THR A 312 5.53 3.16 -8.39
C THR A 312 5.06 2.50 -7.09
N PRO A 313 4.01 1.64 -7.08
CA PRO A 313 3.64 0.93 -5.85
C PRO A 313 4.71 -0.04 -5.35
N ALA A 314 5.46 -0.66 -6.27
CA ALA A 314 6.59 -1.50 -5.91
C ALA A 314 7.69 -0.71 -5.19
N ALA A 315 7.99 0.51 -5.63
CA ALA A 315 8.94 1.40 -4.98
C ALA A 315 8.51 1.74 -3.55
N TYR A 316 7.21 1.99 -3.34
CA TYR A 316 6.64 2.20 -2.01
C TYR A 316 6.85 0.98 -1.11
N SER A 317 6.54 -0.21 -1.61
CA SER A 317 6.75 -1.48 -0.90
C SER A 317 8.22 -1.72 -0.55
N VAL A 318 9.13 -1.46 -1.48
CA VAL A 318 10.58 -1.59 -1.24
C VAL A 318 11.03 -0.61 -0.16
N ALA A 319 10.55 0.64 -0.17
CA ALA A 319 10.84 1.60 0.89
C ALA A 319 10.40 1.10 2.27
N LEU A 320 9.20 0.49 2.36
CA LEU A 320 8.70 -0.06 3.61
C LEU A 320 9.55 -1.23 4.12
N LEU A 321 9.94 -2.14 3.23
CA LEU A 321 10.82 -3.27 3.57
C LEU A 321 12.23 -2.83 3.99
N ILE A 322 12.76 -1.78 3.37
CA ILE A 322 14.03 -1.14 3.78
C ILE A 322 13.89 -0.60 5.21
N ASN A 323 12.80 0.12 5.51
CA ASN A 323 12.55 0.69 6.82
C ASN A 323 12.33 -0.36 7.92
N LEU A 324 11.85 -1.55 7.59
CA LEU A 324 11.78 -2.67 8.52
C LEU A 324 13.16 -3.22 8.92
N ARG A 325 14.19 -3.00 8.09
CA ARG A 325 15.55 -3.53 8.33
C ARG A 325 16.48 -2.51 9.00
N TRP A 326 16.24 -1.21 8.80
CA TRP A 326 17.04 -0.13 9.39
C TRP A 326 16.26 0.55 10.52
N GLU A 327 16.45 0.06 11.75
CA GLU A 327 15.78 0.56 12.96
C GLU A 327 16.32 1.92 13.46
N THR A 328 17.44 2.41 12.93
CA THR A 328 18.08 3.64 13.43
C THR A 328 17.45 4.91 12.86
N ILE A 329 16.74 5.64 13.72
CA ILE A 329 16.11 6.93 13.40
C ILE A 329 17.17 7.99 13.08
N ALA A 330 17.33 8.32 11.80
CA ALA A 330 18.13 9.46 11.37
C ALA A 330 17.23 10.59 10.85
N ILE A 331 16.87 11.56 11.72
CA ILE A 331 16.12 12.78 11.31
C ILE A 331 16.78 13.45 10.10
N ARG A 332 18.12 13.46 10.06
CA ARG A 332 18.88 14.00 8.93
C ARG A 332 18.57 13.27 7.62
N ALA A 333 18.49 11.94 7.64
CA ALA A 333 18.18 11.14 6.46
C ALA A 333 16.76 11.42 5.96
N THR A 334 15.78 11.49 6.86
CA THR A 334 14.39 11.88 6.53
C THR A 334 14.31 13.26 5.89
N VAL A 335 15.01 14.27 6.43
CA VAL A 335 15.01 15.63 5.88
C VAL A 335 15.68 15.67 4.51
N ILE A 336 16.86 15.07 4.36
CA ILE A 336 17.60 15.03 3.09
C ILE A 336 16.77 14.31 2.02
N GLY A 337 16.20 13.15 2.35
CA GLY A 337 15.36 12.39 1.44
C GLY A 337 14.12 13.19 1.01
N SER A 338 13.44 13.87 1.94
CA SER A 338 12.28 14.71 1.61
C SER A 338 12.63 15.88 0.69
N VAL A 339 13.78 16.54 0.89
CA VAL A 339 14.25 17.62 0.01
C VAL A 339 14.57 17.09 -1.39
N ILE A 340 15.28 15.96 -1.50
CA ILE A 340 15.58 15.33 -2.79
C ILE A 340 14.29 14.89 -3.50
N GLY A 341 13.36 14.28 -2.77
CA GLY A 341 12.06 13.87 -3.27
C GLY A 341 11.25 15.06 -3.80
N LEU A 342 11.26 16.20 -3.10
CA LEU A 342 10.60 17.42 -3.56
C LEU A 342 11.23 17.95 -4.86
N MET A 343 12.56 17.95 -4.97
CA MET A 343 13.25 18.38 -6.20
C MET A 343 12.88 17.50 -7.41
N LEU A 344 12.85 16.17 -7.22
CA LEU A 344 12.40 15.24 -8.27
C LEU A 344 10.91 15.43 -8.61
N SER A 345 10.08 15.74 -7.61
CA SER A 345 8.66 16.02 -7.82
C SER A 345 8.45 17.28 -8.67
N ILE A 346 9.22 18.35 -8.40
CA ILE A 346 9.20 19.58 -9.20
C ILE A 346 9.59 19.28 -10.65
N PHE A 347 10.60 18.45 -10.88
CA PHE A 347 10.97 18.01 -12.22
C PHE A 347 9.80 17.32 -12.95
N ILE A 348 9.12 16.38 -12.30
CA ILE A 348 7.95 15.69 -12.87
C ILE A 348 6.80 16.67 -13.17
N VAL A 349 6.55 17.62 -12.27
CA VAL A 349 5.53 18.66 -12.48
C VAL A 349 5.87 19.53 -13.69
N ILE A 350 7.14 19.93 -13.86
CA ILE A 350 7.58 20.70 -15.05
C ILE A 350 7.31 19.90 -16.33
N ILE A 351 7.66 18.62 -16.37
CA ILE A 351 7.37 17.73 -17.51
C ILE A 351 5.86 17.66 -17.77
N ALA A 352 5.05 17.49 -16.74
CA ALA A 352 3.59 17.45 -16.88
C ALA A 352 3.00 18.75 -17.47
N THR A 353 3.53 19.92 -17.08
CA THR A 353 3.07 21.22 -17.61
C THR A 353 3.42 21.45 -19.08
N GLN A 354 4.39 20.71 -19.63
CA GLN A 354 4.80 20.78 -21.03
C GLN A 354 4.01 19.81 -21.93
N SER A 355 3.08 19.04 -21.36
CA SER A 355 2.19 18.17 -22.11
C SER A 355 1.34 18.99 -23.11
N PRO A 356 1.19 18.55 -24.37
CA PRO A 356 1.41 17.19 -24.89
C PRO A 356 2.82 16.89 -25.40
N CYS A 357 3.73 17.87 -25.52
CA CYS A 357 5.06 17.67 -26.12
C CYS A 357 6.18 18.06 -25.14
N PRO A 358 6.39 17.29 -24.04
CA PRO A 358 7.48 17.52 -23.11
C PRO A 358 8.84 17.19 -23.72
N TRP A 359 9.91 17.63 -23.05
CA TRP A 359 11.27 17.36 -23.49
C TRP A 359 11.53 15.86 -23.69
N TRP A 360 12.15 15.52 -24.82
CA TRP A 360 12.56 14.14 -25.16
C TRP A 360 11.42 13.13 -25.30
N SER A 361 10.17 13.60 -25.50
CA SER A 361 8.99 12.74 -25.72
C SER A 361 9.17 11.74 -26.86
N ASP A 362 9.83 12.14 -27.95
CA ASP A 362 10.07 11.28 -29.12
C ASP A 362 11.21 10.25 -28.94
N THR A 363 11.86 10.20 -27.78
CA THR A 363 13.06 9.36 -27.57
C THR A 363 12.86 8.30 -26.49
N THR A 364 13.42 7.11 -26.72
CA THR A 364 13.43 6.03 -25.73
C THR A 364 14.17 6.42 -24.45
N HIS A 365 15.21 7.25 -24.55
CA HIS A 365 15.94 7.75 -23.38
C HIS A 365 15.06 8.63 -22.48
N GLY A 366 14.23 9.51 -23.06
CA GLY A 366 13.25 10.30 -22.31
C GLY A 366 12.27 9.42 -21.53
N ALA A 367 11.74 8.38 -22.19
CA ALA A 367 10.85 7.40 -21.55
C ALA A 367 11.51 6.66 -20.37
N ILE A 368 12.78 6.24 -20.52
CA ILE A 368 13.51 5.57 -19.44
C ILE A 368 13.77 6.54 -18.27
N ILE A 369 14.18 7.77 -18.56
CA ILE A 369 14.47 8.78 -17.53
C ILE A 369 13.22 9.07 -16.71
N ILE A 370 12.07 9.33 -17.35
CA ILE A 370 10.85 9.67 -16.62
C ILE A 370 10.39 8.50 -15.74
N VAL A 371 10.42 7.26 -16.23
CA VAL A 371 10.06 6.06 -15.44
C VAL A 371 11.01 5.89 -14.23
N ILE A 372 12.31 6.08 -14.42
CA ILE A 372 13.30 6.02 -13.32
C ILE A 372 13.04 7.16 -12.31
N SER A 373 12.76 8.38 -12.78
CA SER A 373 12.44 9.51 -11.91
C SER A 373 11.19 9.24 -11.05
N TRP A 374 10.15 8.64 -11.63
CA TRP A 374 8.93 8.23 -10.92
C TRP A 374 9.17 7.13 -9.88
N PHE A 375 10.01 6.15 -10.21
CA PHE A 375 10.43 5.12 -9.25
C PHE A 375 11.23 5.73 -8.09
N LEU A 376 12.25 6.54 -8.40
CA LEU A 376 13.14 7.14 -7.40
C LEU A 376 12.41 8.12 -6.49
N VAL A 377 11.56 8.99 -7.04
CA VAL A 377 10.79 9.94 -6.22
C VAL A 377 9.88 9.21 -5.24
N THR A 378 9.22 8.14 -5.70
CA THR A 378 8.35 7.33 -4.85
C THR A 378 9.15 6.63 -3.77
N LEU A 379 10.24 5.96 -4.13
CA LEU A 379 11.12 5.25 -3.19
C LEU A 379 11.66 6.20 -2.11
N ILE A 380 12.19 7.37 -2.50
CA ILE A 380 12.82 8.34 -1.59
C ILE A 380 11.78 9.00 -0.67
N ILE A 381 10.64 9.42 -1.21
CA ILE A 381 9.57 10.05 -0.43
C ILE A 381 8.96 9.02 0.53
N ALA A 382 8.64 7.82 0.05
CA ALA A 382 8.08 6.74 0.88
C ALA A 382 9.06 6.31 1.97
N PHE A 383 10.35 6.20 1.65
CA PHE A 383 11.39 5.93 2.63
C PHE A 383 11.38 7.01 3.70
N SER A 384 11.45 8.28 3.30
CA SER A 384 11.48 9.41 4.23
C SER A 384 10.23 9.53 5.11
N ALA A 385 9.05 9.27 4.54
CA ALA A 385 7.77 9.30 5.25
C ALA A 385 7.67 8.19 6.31
N ASN A 386 8.05 6.96 5.95
CA ASN A 386 7.86 5.79 6.81
C ASN A 386 9.02 5.52 7.77
N HIS A 387 10.23 6.03 7.50
CA HIS A 387 11.45 5.75 8.27
C HIS A 387 11.36 6.14 9.75
N TYR A 388 10.51 7.12 10.07
CA TYR A 388 10.33 7.58 11.44
C TYR A 388 9.31 6.74 12.25
N TRP A 389 8.33 6.14 11.56
CA TRP A 389 7.18 5.49 12.21
C TRP A 389 7.42 4.00 12.46
N SER A 390 8.26 3.32 11.67
CA SER A 390 8.56 1.89 11.86
C SER A 390 9.41 1.60 13.11
N SER A 391 10.03 2.61 13.71
CA SER A 391 10.99 2.49 14.81
C SER A 391 10.47 2.97 16.18
N ASN A 392 9.26 3.54 16.23
CA ASN A 392 8.61 3.98 17.47
C ASN A 392 7.46 3.03 17.80
#